data_AF-A0A2A6CJ44-F1
#
_entry.id   AF-A0A2A6CJ44-F1
#
_cell.length_a   1.000
_cell.length_b   1.000
_cell.length_c   1.000
_cell.angle_alpha   90.00
_cell.angle_beta   90.00
_cell.angle_gamma   90.00
#
_symmetry.space_group_name_H-M   'P 1'
#
loop_
_entity.id
_entity.type
_entity.pdbx_description
1 polymer ?
#
loop_
_entity_poly.entity_id
_entity_poly.type
_entity_poly.pdbx_seq_one_letter_code
_entity_poly.pdbx_strand_id
1 'polypeptide(L)'
;MGSPRLFEHLKEEKKEGRQLFILDWDERYLSFFLAKMSARYSMLTDFFPDPKAEERLNAFLATVSRLVIVTDPPFGVFVEPLMKSVQAIRTRHAIARGSSPAVSHSIVFLPFFVGKHALKNYKGELWMSDYRVLYANHKEFSRHHKTTVRMLTDMGKECIDLSGMEGYK
;
A
#
# COMPACT_ATOMS: atom_id res chain seq x y z
N MET A 1 -2.33 -2.74 -2.07
CA MET A 1 -2.18 -2.83 -3.53
C MET A 1 -0.98 -3.71 -3.81
N GLY A 2 -1.15 -4.83 -4.51
CA GLY A 2 -0.06 -5.76 -4.81
C GLY A 2 0.51 -6.50 -3.59
N SER A 3 -0.24 -6.55 -2.47
CA SER A 3 0.26 -7.02 -1.17
C SER A 3 -0.58 -8.16 -0.57
N PRO A 4 -0.81 -9.27 -1.31
CA PRO A 4 -1.75 -10.32 -0.91
C PRO A 4 -1.40 -10.98 0.43
N ARG A 5 -0.11 -11.28 0.69
CA ARG A 5 0.32 -11.88 1.95
C ARG A 5 0.03 -11.02 3.17
N LEU A 6 0.24 -9.70 3.05
CA LEU A 6 -0.09 -8.77 4.12
C LEU A 6 -1.61 -8.72 4.34
N PHE A 7 -2.40 -8.71 3.27
CA PHE A 7 -3.85 -8.74 3.36
C PHE A 7 -4.36 -9.99 4.08
N GLU A 8 -3.84 -11.16 3.75
CA GLU A 8 -4.16 -12.43 4.42
C GLU A 8 -3.84 -12.38 5.91
N HIS A 9 -2.62 -11.96 6.26
CA HIS A 9 -2.19 -11.83 7.65
C HIS A 9 -3.09 -10.89 8.46
N LEU A 10 -3.39 -9.69 7.93
CA LEU A 10 -4.27 -8.72 8.60
C LEU A 10 -5.71 -9.23 8.71
N LYS A 11 -6.16 -10.07 7.76
CA LYS A 11 -7.49 -10.69 7.81
C LYS A 11 -7.56 -11.74 8.92
N GLU A 12 -6.50 -12.52 9.12
CA GLU A 12 -6.41 -13.55 10.16
C GLU A 12 -6.36 -12.99 11.59
N GLU A 13 -5.62 -11.90 11.78
CA GLU A 13 -5.51 -11.21 13.08
C GLU A 13 -6.86 -10.67 13.62
N LYS A 14 -7.89 -10.52 12.78
CA LYS A 14 -9.26 -10.11 13.16
C LYS A 14 -9.36 -8.95 14.16
N LYS A 15 -8.67 -7.82 13.89
CA LYS A 15 -8.80 -6.62 14.71
C LYS A 15 -10.16 -5.94 14.50
N GLU A 16 -10.87 -5.68 15.60
CA GLU A 16 -12.16 -4.99 15.58
C GLU A 16 -12.06 -3.60 14.92
N GLY A 17 -13.06 -3.25 14.12
CA GLY A 17 -13.10 -1.97 13.39
C GLY A 17 -12.15 -1.87 12.19
N ARG A 18 -11.26 -2.86 11.95
CA ARG A 18 -10.41 -2.89 10.76
C ARG A 18 -11.18 -3.47 9.58
N GLN A 19 -11.30 -2.69 8.51
CA GLN A 19 -11.81 -3.15 7.23
C GLN A 19 -10.65 -3.26 6.23
N LEU A 20 -10.71 -4.23 5.33
CA LEU A 20 -9.64 -4.54 4.38
C LEU A 20 -10.21 -4.64 2.97
N PHE A 21 -9.49 -4.11 1.99
CA PHE A 21 -9.78 -4.24 0.58
C PHE A 21 -8.48 -4.47 -0.20
N ILE A 22 -8.38 -5.54 -0.99
CA ILE A 22 -7.20 -5.84 -1.79
C ILE A 22 -7.39 -5.42 -3.25
N LEU A 23 -6.41 -4.67 -3.74
CA LEU A 23 -6.24 -4.33 -5.15
C LEU A 23 -5.02 -5.09 -5.67
N ASP A 24 -5.22 -5.94 -6.67
CA ASP A 24 -4.14 -6.70 -7.30
C ASP A 24 -4.38 -6.84 -8.80
N TRP A 25 -3.32 -6.98 -9.59
CA TRP A 25 -3.47 -7.27 -11.01
C TRP A 25 -3.69 -8.76 -11.27
N ASP A 26 -3.10 -9.61 -10.43
CA ASP A 26 -3.12 -11.06 -10.58
C ASP A 26 -4.42 -11.65 -10.00
N GLU A 27 -5.32 -12.01 -10.90
CA GLU A 27 -6.64 -12.55 -10.57
C GLU A 27 -6.60 -13.86 -9.77
N ARG A 28 -5.49 -14.60 -9.83
CA ARG A 28 -5.34 -15.86 -9.10
C ARG A 28 -5.37 -15.64 -7.60
N TYR A 29 -4.85 -14.52 -7.11
CA TYR A 29 -4.97 -14.18 -5.69
C TYR A 29 -6.37 -13.68 -5.33
N LEU A 30 -7.03 -12.98 -6.25
CA LEU A 30 -8.34 -12.38 -5.99
C LEU A 30 -9.47 -13.42 -5.95
N SER A 31 -9.32 -14.55 -6.63
CA SER A 31 -10.30 -15.64 -6.65
C SER A 31 -10.56 -16.27 -5.27
N PHE A 32 -9.63 -16.12 -4.33
CA PHE A 32 -9.77 -16.58 -2.94
C PHE A 32 -10.54 -15.59 -2.04
N PHE A 33 -10.89 -14.40 -2.55
CA PHE A 33 -11.52 -13.33 -1.78
C PHE A 33 -12.89 -12.95 -2.34
N LEU A 34 -13.80 -12.53 -1.46
CA LEU A 34 -15.12 -12.07 -1.88
C LEU A 34 -14.97 -10.78 -2.70
N ALA A 35 -15.75 -10.62 -3.76
CA ALA A 35 -15.71 -9.43 -4.62
C ALA A 35 -15.92 -8.09 -3.87
N LYS A 36 -16.56 -8.12 -2.69
CA LYS A 36 -16.74 -6.94 -1.82
C LYS A 36 -15.46 -6.47 -1.12
N MET A 37 -14.41 -7.28 -1.11
CA MET A 37 -13.13 -7.00 -0.45
C MET A 37 -11.95 -7.11 -1.42
N SER A 38 -12.19 -7.32 -2.71
CA SER A 38 -11.16 -7.53 -3.71
C SER A 38 -11.55 -6.94 -5.07
N ALA A 39 -10.58 -6.39 -5.78
CA ALA A 39 -10.74 -5.95 -7.15
C ALA A 39 -9.46 -6.14 -7.97
N ARG A 40 -9.66 -6.50 -9.24
CA ARG A 40 -8.58 -6.50 -10.22
C ARG A 40 -8.26 -5.06 -10.59
N TYR A 41 -7.00 -4.67 -10.45
CA TYR A 41 -6.57 -3.27 -10.58
C TYR A 41 -5.12 -3.16 -11.06
N SER A 42 -4.88 -2.26 -12.02
CA SER A 42 -3.54 -1.89 -12.46
C SER A 42 -3.06 -0.65 -11.71
N MET A 43 -2.07 -0.83 -10.83
CA MET A 43 -1.50 0.23 -10.00
C MET A 43 -0.62 1.25 -10.73
N LEU A 44 -0.34 1.06 -12.03
CA LEU A 44 0.46 2.00 -12.83
C LEU A 44 -0.39 2.87 -13.74
N THR A 45 -1.64 2.47 -13.97
CA THR A 45 -2.53 3.14 -14.91
C THR A 45 -3.85 3.53 -14.27
N ASP A 46 -4.00 3.32 -12.96
CA ASP A 46 -5.26 3.51 -12.23
C ASP A 46 -6.47 2.87 -12.94
N PHE A 47 -6.30 1.64 -13.43
CA PHE A 47 -7.28 1.00 -14.31
C PHE A 47 -7.96 -0.22 -13.66
N PHE A 48 -9.28 -0.24 -13.73
CA PHE A 48 -10.13 -1.38 -13.36
C PHE A 48 -10.68 -2.07 -14.60
N PRO A 49 -10.29 -3.33 -14.88
CA PRO A 49 -10.85 -4.08 -16.01
C PRO A 49 -12.35 -4.35 -15.87
N ASP A 50 -12.85 -4.56 -14.64
CA ASP A 50 -14.28 -4.69 -14.32
C ASP A 50 -14.81 -3.33 -13.84
N PRO A 51 -15.74 -2.68 -14.57
CA PRO A 51 -16.31 -1.39 -14.15
C PRO A 51 -16.98 -1.46 -12.78
N LYS A 52 -17.59 -2.59 -12.42
CA LYS A 52 -18.21 -2.77 -11.10
C LYS A 52 -17.19 -2.82 -9.97
N ALA A 53 -15.91 -3.07 -10.28
CA ALA A 53 -14.87 -3.13 -9.27
C ALA A 53 -14.57 -1.75 -8.67
N GLU A 54 -14.64 -0.70 -9.50
CA GLU A 54 -14.52 0.68 -9.02
C GLU A 54 -15.69 1.07 -8.12
N GLU A 55 -16.93 0.68 -8.47
CA GLU A 55 -18.11 0.90 -7.62
C GLU A 55 -17.96 0.22 -6.25
N ARG A 56 -17.50 -1.04 -6.22
CA ARG A 56 -17.26 -1.78 -4.97
C ARG A 56 -16.17 -1.13 -4.12
N LEU A 57 -15.10 -0.63 -4.74
CA LEU A 57 -14.06 0.11 -4.03
C LEU A 57 -14.63 1.42 -3.45
N ASN A 58 -15.38 2.20 -4.23
CA ASN A 58 -15.97 3.46 -3.77
C ASN A 58 -16.94 3.23 -2.60
N ALA A 59 -17.75 2.17 -2.66
CA ALA A 59 -18.63 1.77 -1.56
C ALA A 59 -17.83 1.42 -0.29
N PHE A 60 -16.72 0.70 -0.41
CA PHE A 60 -15.80 0.43 0.70
C PHE A 60 -15.15 1.72 1.25
N LEU A 61 -14.73 2.62 0.36
CA LEU A 61 -14.09 3.88 0.76
C LEU A 61 -15.07 4.80 1.52
N ALA A 62 -16.35 4.78 1.17
CA ALA A 62 -17.37 5.55 1.88
C ALA A 62 -17.53 5.11 3.35
N THR A 63 -17.25 3.85 3.68
CA THR A 63 -17.45 3.28 5.04
C THR A 63 -16.30 3.53 6.00
N VAL A 64 -15.14 3.97 5.52
CA VAL A 64 -13.94 4.18 6.34
C VAL A 64 -13.63 5.66 6.50
N SER A 65 -13.36 6.13 7.72
CA SER A 65 -12.93 7.53 7.95
C SER A 65 -11.42 7.71 7.88
N ARG A 66 -10.67 6.61 8.07
CA ARG A 66 -9.21 6.56 8.09
C ARG A 66 -8.74 5.43 7.17
N LEU A 67 -7.93 5.79 6.19
CA LEU A 67 -7.42 4.87 5.18
C LEU A 67 -5.89 4.81 5.23
N VAL A 68 -5.33 3.61 5.17
CA VAL A 68 -3.90 3.41 4.91
C VAL A 68 -3.76 2.61 3.63
N ILE A 69 -3.14 3.21 2.62
CA ILE A 69 -2.91 2.59 1.31
C ILE A 69 -1.53 1.94 1.35
N VAL A 70 -1.47 0.63 1.56
CA VAL A 70 -0.20 -0.13 1.55
C VAL A 70 0.07 -0.67 0.15
N THR A 71 1.24 -0.41 -0.41
CA THR A 71 1.60 -0.70 -1.79
C THR A 71 2.92 -1.44 -1.87
N ASP A 72 2.90 -2.62 -2.47
CA ASP A 72 4.08 -3.44 -2.74
C ASP A 72 4.20 -3.65 -4.27
N PRO A 73 4.78 -2.68 -5.00
CA PRO A 73 4.90 -2.74 -6.45
C PRO A 73 6.09 -3.63 -6.88
N PRO A 74 6.14 -4.07 -8.15
CA PRO A 74 7.35 -4.66 -8.72
C PRO A 74 8.58 -3.74 -8.59
N PHE A 75 9.78 -4.29 -8.38
CA PHE A 75 10.98 -3.47 -8.06
C PHE A 75 11.42 -2.48 -9.14
N GLY A 76 11.13 -2.76 -10.42
CA GLY A 76 11.46 -1.91 -11.57
C GLY A 76 10.36 -0.93 -11.96
N VAL A 77 9.45 -0.60 -11.03
CA VAL A 77 8.26 0.20 -11.31
C VAL A 77 8.58 1.66 -11.65
N PHE A 78 7.77 2.24 -12.54
CA PHE A 78 7.73 3.70 -12.73
C PHE A 78 7.06 4.36 -11.52
N VAL A 79 7.86 5.04 -10.70
CA VAL A 79 7.41 5.66 -9.44
C VAL A 79 6.32 6.70 -9.66
N GLU A 80 6.46 7.57 -10.65
CA GLU A 80 5.49 8.66 -10.85
C GLU A 80 4.08 8.14 -11.21
N PRO A 81 3.88 7.23 -12.17
CA PRO A 81 2.58 6.60 -12.41
C PRO A 81 2.00 5.85 -11.18
N LEU A 82 2.86 5.19 -10.41
CA LEU A 82 2.44 4.52 -9.17
C LEU A 82 1.89 5.53 -8.16
N MET A 83 2.61 6.61 -7.93
CA MET A 83 2.22 7.65 -6.99
C MET A 83 0.97 8.42 -7.46
N LYS A 84 0.79 8.62 -8.77
CA LYS A 84 -0.46 9.11 -9.34
C LYS A 84 -1.64 8.20 -9.00
N SER A 85 -1.45 6.88 -9.08
CA SER A 85 -2.48 5.90 -8.71
C SER A 85 -2.79 5.93 -7.20
N VAL A 86 -1.77 6.04 -6.34
CA VAL A 86 -1.96 6.23 -4.89
C VAL A 86 -2.78 7.51 -4.62
N GLN A 87 -2.45 8.61 -5.28
CA GLN A 87 -3.19 9.86 -5.13
C GLN A 87 -4.63 9.74 -5.64
N ALA A 88 -4.86 9.03 -6.74
CA ALA A 88 -6.20 8.77 -7.27
C ALA A 88 -7.07 8.01 -6.26
N ILE A 89 -6.51 7.04 -5.52
CA ILE A 89 -7.23 6.35 -4.44
C ILE A 89 -7.55 7.30 -3.27
N ARG A 90 -6.62 8.18 -2.89
CA ARG A 90 -6.88 9.22 -1.86
C ARG A 90 -8.01 10.16 -2.27
N THR A 91 -8.01 10.59 -3.54
CA THR A 91 -9.07 11.42 -4.11
C THR A 91 -10.40 10.69 -4.11
N ARG A 92 -10.46 9.42 -4.54
CA ARG A 92 -11.67 8.59 -4.46
C ARG A 92 -12.17 8.46 -3.01
N HIS A 93 -11.28 8.31 -2.03
CA HIS A 93 -11.65 8.26 -0.62
C HIS A 93 -12.27 9.57 -0.14
N ALA A 94 -11.65 10.71 -0.45
CA ALA A 94 -12.21 12.02 -0.12
C ALA A 94 -13.59 12.24 -0.77
N ILE A 95 -13.74 11.91 -2.05
CA ILE A 95 -15.02 12.03 -2.78
C ILE A 95 -16.08 11.11 -2.17
N ALA A 96 -15.76 9.84 -1.91
CA ALA A 96 -16.70 8.85 -1.35
C ALA A 96 -17.20 9.24 0.05
N ARG A 97 -16.41 10.02 0.79
CA ARG A 97 -16.78 10.54 2.12
C ARG A 97 -17.55 11.86 2.07
N GLY A 98 -17.56 12.54 0.92
CA GLY A 98 -18.23 13.83 0.75
C GLY A 98 -17.77 14.85 1.77
N SER A 99 -18.69 15.40 2.55
CA SER A 99 -18.39 16.35 3.64
C SER A 99 -17.93 15.68 4.94
N SER A 100 -17.91 14.35 5.01
CA SER A 100 -17.46 13.63 6.21
C SER A 100 -15.93 13.64 6.31
N PRO A 101 -15.35 13.55 7.52
CA PRO A 101 -13.92 13.41 7.67
C PRO A 101 -13.35 12.21 6.90
N ALA A 102 -12.24 12.46 6.19
CA ALA A 102 -11.51 11.50 5.39
C ALA A 102 -10.00 11.72 5.57
N VAL A 103 -9.34 10.87 6.36
CA VAL A 103 -7.89 10.91 6.56
C VAL A 103 -7.27 9.74 5.81
N SER A 104 -6.25 10.02 5.00
CA SER A 104 -5.59 8.98 4.20
C SER A 104 -4.08 9.08 4.37
N HIS A 105 -3.43 7.93 4.56
CA HIS A 105 -1.98 7.78 4.53
C HIS A 105 -1.57 6.75 3.50
N SER A 106 -0.31 6.80 3.07
CA SER A 106 0.24 5.85 2.11
C SER A 106 1.53 5.23 2.62
N ILE A 107 1.68 3.93 2.37
CA ILE A 107 2.90 3.17 2.60
C ILE A 107 3.27 2.54 1.27
N VAL A 108 4.47 2.81 0.78
CA VAL A 108 4.99 2.23 -0.47
C VAL A 108 6.33 1.56 -0.19
N PHE A 109 6.46 0.30 -0.57
CA PHE A 109 7.71 -0.43 -0.44
C PHE A 109 8.52 -0.31 -1.73
N LEU A 110 9.71 0.30 -1.65
CA LEU A 110 10.59 0.47 -2.81
C LEU A 110 12.04 0.19 -2.44
N PRO A 111 12.86 -0.29 -3.39
CA PRO A 111 14.31 -0.25 -3.24
C PRO A 111 14.78 1.18 -2.94
N PHE A 112 15.65 1.37 -1.95
CA PHE A 112 16.02 2.71 -1.44
C PHE A 112 16.58 3.64 -2.54
N PHE A 113 17.25 3.11 -3.57
CA PHE A 113 17.78 3.91 -4.68
C PHE A 113 16.65 4.45 -5.58
N VAL A 114 15.59 3.68 -5.79
CA VAL A 114 14.34 4.13 -6.44
C VAL A 114 13.60 5.10 -5.53
N GLY A 115 13.50 4.77 -4.24
CA GLY A 115 12.86 5.60 -3.22
C GLY A 115 13.48 6.99 -3.10
N LYS A 116 14.80 7.13 -3.25
CA LYS A 116 15.48 8.44 -3.29
C LYS A 116 14.97 9.34 -4.42
N HIS A 117 14.63 8.77 -5.58
CA HIS A 117 14.01 9.53 -6.67
C HIS A 117 12.59 9.95 -6.31
N ALA A 118 11.81 9.05 -5.70
CA ALA A 118 10.47 9.37 -5.18
C ALA A 118 10.53 10.55 -4.20
N LEU A 119 11.41 10.49 -3.19
CA LEU A 119 11.58 11.55 -2.19
C LEU A 119 11.98 12.90 -2.79
N LYS A 120 12.67 12.92 -3.94
CA LYS A 120 13.00 14.16 -4.64
C LYS A 120 11.76 14.80 -5.25
N ASN A 121 10.88 14.00 -5.84
CA ASN A 121 9.68 14.48 -6.54
C ASN A 121 8.53 14.78 -5.56
N TYR A 122 8.48 14.10 -4.42
CA TYR A 122 7.46 14.24 -3.37
C TYR A 122 8.05 14.80 -2.07
N LYS A 123 8.98 15.76 -2.21
CA LYS A 123 9.77 16.28 -1.10
C LYS A 123 8.87 16.96 -0.06
N GLY A 124 8.96 16.51 1.19
CA GLY A 124 8.17 17.03 2.31
C GLY A 124 6.83 16.31 2.52
N GLU A 125 6.41 15.47 1.57
CA GLU A 125 5.20 14.65 1.68
C GLU A 125 5.51 13.24 2.17
N LEU A 126 6.65 12.67 1.75
CA LEU A 126 7.08 11.33 2.12
C LEU A 126 8.43 11.37 2.84
N TRP A 127 8.63 10.42 3.74
CA TRP A 127 9.94 10.06 4.27
C TRP A 127 10.14 8.55 4.14
N MET A 128 11.40 8.13 4.16
CA MET A 128 11.80 6.72 4.08
C MET A 128 12.25 6.24 5.44
N SER A 129 11.62 5.18 5.94
CA SER A 129 12.00 4.50 7.16
C SER A 129 13.23 3.62 6.93
N ASP A 130 14.06 3.46 7.96
CA ASP A 130 15.19 2.53 7.96
C ASP A 130 14.75 1.07 7.98
N TYR A 131 13.46 0.80 8.24
CA TYR A 131 12.91 -0.55 8.25
C TYR A 131 13.17 -1.30 6.94
N ARG A 132 13.90 -2.40 7.07
CA ARG A 132 14.32 -3.30 6.00
C ARG A 132 13.26 -4.37 5.77
N VAL A 133 12.57 -4.26 4.64
CA VAL A 133 11.53 -5.22 4.26
C VAL A 133 12.16 -6.48 3.70
N LEU A 134 11.74 -7.64 4.19
CA LEU A 134 12.21 -8.94 3.73
C LEU A 134 11.18 -9.65 2.87
N TYR A 135 11.66 -10.33 1.82
CA TYR A 135 10.84 -11.15 0.93
C TYR A 135 11.30 -12.59 1.04
N ALA A 136 10.49 -13.45 1.65
CA ALA A 136 10.84 -14.86 1.91
C ALA A 136 11.27 -15.62 0.64
N ASN A 137 10.66 -15.31 -0.50
CA ASN A 137 10.92 -15.99 -1.77
C ASN A 137 11.96 -15.28 -2.65
N HIS A 138 12.58 -14.18 -2.19
CA HIS A 138 13.60 -13.48 -2.95
C HIS A 138 15.01 -13.89 -2.47
N LYS A 139 15.84 -14.40 -3.37
CA LYS A 139 17.19 -14.91 -3.05
C LYS A 139 18.04 -13.88 -2.30
N GLU A 140 17.95 -12.62 -2.67
CA GLU A 140 18.71 -11.54 -2.04
C GLU A 140 17.94 -10.83 -0.94
N PHE A 141 16.63 -10.63 -1.10
CA PHE A 141 15.85 -9.78 -0.18
C PHE A 141 15.26 -10.57 0.98
N SER A 142 15.56 -11.86 1.08
CA SER A 142 15.31 -12.66 2.28
C SER A 142 16.34 -12.38 3.40
N ARG A 143 17.45 -11.67 3.12
CA ARG A 143 18.52 -11.41 4.08
C ARG A 143 18.57 -9.94 4.49
N HIS A 144 18.59 -9.66 5.80
CA HIS A 144 18.62 -8.31 6.37
C HIS A 144 19.73 -7.40 5.84
N HIS A 145 20.93 -7.93 5.56
CA HIS A 145 22.06 -7.14 5.07
C HIS A 145 22.04 -6.92 3.55
N LYS A 146 21.13 -7.59 2.81
CA LYS A 146 21.05 -7.52 1.34
C LYS A 146 19.81 -6.81 0.84
N THR A 147 18.70 -6.83 1.59
CA THR A 147 17.49 -6.15 1.14
C THR A 147 17.72 -4.65 0.99
N THR A 148 17.42 -4.16 -0.20
CA THR A 148 17.43 -2.73 -0.51
C THR A 148 16.05 -2.10 -0.29
N VAL A 149 15.01 -2.91 -0.04
CA VAL A 149 13.64 -2.45 0.06
C VAL A 149 13.40 -1.77 1.41
N ARG A 150 12.81 -0.58 1.35
CA ARG A 150 12.45 0.25 2.48
C ARG A 150 10.99 0.69 2.36
N MET A 151 10.45 1.12 3.48
CA MET A 151 9.12 1.72 3.57
C MET A 151 9.20 3.22 3.35
N LEU A 152 8.44 3.74 2.38
CA LEU A 152 8.20 5.17 2.19
C LEU A 152 6.77 5.50 2.64
N THR A 153 6.60 6.56 3.43
CA THR A 153 5.29 6.90 4.01
C THR A 153 5.14 8.38 4.33
N ASP A 154 3.88 8.85 4.44
CA ASP A 154 3.49 10.17 4.92
C ASP A 154 2.96 10.15 6.37
N MET A 155 3.01 8.99 7.05
CA MET A 155 2.66 8.88 8.47
C MET A 155 3.73 9.54 9.35
N GLY A 156 3.39 9.94 10.57
CA GLY A 156 4.38 10.46 11.51
C GLY A 156 5.44 9.41 11.88
N LYS A 157 6.67 9.87 12.18
CA LYS A 157 7.79 8.98 12.51
C LYS A 157 7.55 8.15 13.77
N GLU A 158 6.81 8.73 14.71
CA GLU A 158 6.37 8.09 15.95
C GLU A 158 5.43 6.90 15.73
N CYS A 159 4.83 6.76 14.55
CA CYS A 159 4.00 5.61 14.20
C CYS A 159 4.84 4.36 13.89
N ILE A 160 6.16 4.49 13.75
CA ILE A 160 7.08 3.41 13.38
C ILE A 160 8.19 3.33 14.42
N ASP A 161 7.96 2.50 15.44
CA ASP A 161 8.95 2.19 16.47
C ASP A 161 9.73 0.93 16.09
N LEU A 162 11.03 1.09 15.90
CA LEU A 162 11.96 0.00 15.57
C LEU A 162 12.83 -0.41 16.77
N SER A 163 12.74 0.26 17.91
CA SER A 163 13.65 0.09 19.06
C SER A 163 13.64 -1.33 19.63
N GLY A 164 12.51 -2.04 19.53
CA GLY A 164 12.36 -3.43 19.95
C GLY A 164 12.76 -4.47 18.89
N MET A 165 13.19 -4.05 17.69
CA MET A 165 13.47 -4.96 16.59
C MET A 165 14.96 -5.29 16.46
N GLU A 166 15.28 -6.56 16.24
CA GLU A 166 16.65 -7.00 16.02
C GLU A 166 17.29 -6.26 14.83
N GLY A 167 18.48 -5.69 15.05
CA GLY A 167 19.24 -4.96 14.05
C GLY A 167 18.88 -3.47 13.91
N TYR A 168 18.04 -2.93 14.79
CA TYR A 168 17.73 -1.50 14.90
C TYR A 168 18.09 -0.99 16.30
N LYS A 169 18.39 0.30 16.39
CA LYS A 169 18.75 0.99 17.64
C LYS A 169 17.87 2.21 17.82
#